data_AF-A0A3R7EKY3-F1
#
_entry.id   AF-A0A3R7EKY3-F1
#
_cell.length_a   1.000
_cell.length_b   1.000
_cell.length_c   1.000
_cell.angle_alpha   90.00
_cell.angle_beta   90.00
_cell.angle_gamma   90.00
#
_symmetry.space_group_name_H-M   'P 1'
#
loop_
_entity.id
_entity.type
_entity.pdbx_description
1 polymer ?
#
loop_
_entity_poly.entity_id
_entity_poly.type
_entity_poly.pdbx_seq_one_letter_code
_entity_poly.pdbx_strand_id
1 'polypeptide(L)'
;MPQRTSALDPGRKNPVSVPAQARTAQARTGSRVTDSLAAEPHVASVPAPLPRRITFLARRDLGNQAAGGSELLIDRIADGLTAGGHEVTLVCGGPAAERHYRVVSAGGDA
;
A
#
# COMPACT_ATOMS: atom_id res chain seq x y z
N MET A 1 6.56 -27.83 -60.74
CA MET A 1 5.51 -28.88 -60.68
C MET A 1 6.22 -30.20 -60.43
N PRO A 2 5.89 -31.01 -59.40
CA PRO A 2 4.54 -31.25 -58.87
C PRO A 2 4.36 -31.05 -57.35
N GLN A 3 3.08 -31.14 -56.98
CA GLN A 3 2.40 -30.96 -55.70
C GLN A 3 2.53 -32.17 -54.76
N ARG A 4 2.38 -31.97 -53.45
CA ARG A 4 1.61 -32.90 -52.59
C ARG A 4 0.91 -32.15 -51.45
N THR A 5 -0.40 -32.04 -51.62
CA THR A 5 -1.42 -31.73 -50.62
C THR A 5 -1.65 -32.91 -49.68
N SER A 6 -1.74 -32.65 -48.38
CA SER A 6 -2.46 -33.43 -47.35
C SER A 6 -2.53 -32.56 -46.10
N ALA A 7 -3.56 -32.52 -45.26
CA ALA A 7 -4.95 -32.94 -45.26
C ALA A 7 -5.53 -32.28 -43.99
N LEU A 8 -6.83 -31.99 -43.97
CA LEU A 8 -7.53 -31.41 -42.82
C LEU A 8 -7.40 -32.30 -41.57
N ASP A 9 -7.22 -31.70 -40.39
CA ASP A 9 -8.28 -31.67 -39.36
C ASP A 9 -7.94 -30.65 -38.24
N PRO A 10 -8.78 -29.63 -37.97
CA PRO A 10 -8.63 -28.80 -36.79
C PRO A 10 -8.97 -29.61 -35.54
N GLY A 11 -7.95 -29.86 -34.73
CA GLY A 11 -8.03 -30.48 -33.41
C GLY A 11 -9.16 -29.89 -32.55
N ARG A 12 -10.27 -30.62 -32.55
CA ARG A 12 -11.40 -30.61 -31.64
C ARG A 12 -10.97 -30.31 -30.20
N LYS A 13 -11.24 -29.09 -29.74
CA LYS A 13 -11.24 -28.73 -28.31
C LYS A 13 -12.51 -29.28 -27.69
N ASN A 14 -12.49 -30.52 -27.21
CA ASN A 14 -13.50 -30.98 -26.27
C ASN A 14 -13.20 -30.38 -24.88
N PRO A 15 -14.21 -29.82 -24.20
CA PRO A 15 -14.07 -29.31 -22.85
C PRO A 15 -13.90 -30.47 -21.88
N VAL A 16 -12.78 -30.51 -21.16
CA VAL A 16 -12.68 -31.38 -19.98
C VAL A 16 -13.42 -30.70 -18.85
N SER A 17 -14.59 -31.27 -18.57
CA SER A 17 -15.43 -30.99 -17.41
C SER A 17 -14.63 -31.12 -16.11
N VAL A 18 -14.59 -30.04 -15.34
CA VAL A 18 -14.08 -30.05 -13.96
C VAL A 18 -15.20 -30.58 -13.06
N PRO A 19 -15.00 -31.67 -12.29
CA PRO A 19 -15.97 -32.07 -11.30
C PRO A 19 -16.03 -31.05 -10.17
N ALA A 20 -17.25 -30.58 -9.89
CA ALA A 20 -17.60 -29.78 -8.73
C ALA A 20 -17.32 -30.58 -7.45
N GLN A 21 -16.13 -30.39 -6.88
CA GLN A 21 -15.84 -30.82 -5.53
C GLN A 21 -16.58 -29.89 -4.58
N ALA A 22 -17.62 -30.46 -3.96
CA ALA A 22 -18.38 -29.90 -2.87
C ALA A 22 -17.41 -29.32 -1.83
N ARG A 23 -17.40 -27.98 -1.74
CA ARG A 23 -16.71 -27.25 -0.68
C ARG A 23 -17.47 -27.49 0.61
N THR A 24 -17.12 -28.56 1.31
CA THR A 24 -17.37 -28.66 2.75
C THR A 24 -16.63 -27.49 3.40
N ALA A 25 -17.41 -26.55 3.92
CA ALA A 25 -16.93 -25.42 4.71
C ALA A 25 -16.32 -25.96 6.02
N GLN A 26 -15.05 -26.36 5.96
CA GLN A 26 -14.24 -26.55 7.15
C GLN A 26 -13.86 -25.17 7.66
N ALA A 27 -14.57 -24.76 8.71
CA ALA A 27 -14.26 -23.62 9.54
C ALA A 27 -12.77 -23.68 9.91
N ARG A 28 -11.97 -22.83 9.27
CA ARG A 28 -10.64 -22.50 9.78
C ARG A 28 -10.86 -21.70 11.04
N THR A 29 -10.88 -22.42 12.17
CA THR A 29 -10.73 -21.85 13.51
C THR A 29 -9.34 -21.20 13.54
N GLY A 30 -9.26 -19.98 13.04
CA GLY A 30 -8.09 -19.13 13.17
C GLY A 30 -7.84 -18.96 14.67
N SER A 31 -6.70 -19.49 15.12
CA SER A 31 -6.19 -19.30 16.46
C SER A 31 -6.16 -17.80 16.75
N ARG A 32 -7.11 -17.35 17.56
CA ARG A 32 -7.22 -15.98 18.01
C ARG A 32 -6.12 -15.81 19.04
N VAL A 33 -4.98 -15.27 18.62
CA VAL A 33 -3.95 -14.81 19.54
C VAL A 33 -4.54 -13.61 20.27
N THR A 34 -5.27 -13.88 21.36
CA THR A 34 -5.63 -12.85 22.34
C THR A 34 -4.40 -12.68 23.23
N ASP A 35 -3.43 -11.90 22.76
CA ASP A 35 -2.46 -11.32 23.67
C ASP A 35 -3.16 -10.17 24.39
N SER A 36 -3.89 -10.53 25.44
CA SER A 36 -4.59 -9.60 26.32
C SER A 36 -3.58 -9.04 27.32
N LEU A 37 -2.65 -8.23 26.82
CA LEU A 37 -1.90 -7.32 27.66
C LEU A 37 -2.76 -6.07 27.83
N ALA A 38 -3.57 -6.08 28.89
CA ALA A 38 -4.12 -4.87 29.46
C ALA A 38 -2.93 -4.01 29.93
N ALA A 39 -2.39 -3.20 29.02
CA ALA A 39 -1.54 -2.10 29.39
C ALA A 39 -2.44 -1.08 30.08
N GLU A 40 -2.31 -0.96 31.40
CA GLU A 40 -2.82 0.20 32.14
C GLU A 40 -2.37 1.46 31.37
N PRO A 41 -3.28 2.34 30.94
CA PRO A 41 -2.89 3.53 30.22
C PRO A 41 -2.04 4.37 31.17
N HIS A 42 -0.75 4.49 30.86
CA HIS A 42 0.10 5.46 31.54
C HIS A 42 -0.36 6.85 31.10
N VAL A 43 -1.33 7.40 31.83
CA VAL A 43 -1.75 8.79 31.69
C VAL A 43 -0.71 9.65 32.38
N ALA A 44 0.48 9.73 31.78
CA ALA A 44 1.34 10.87 32.03
C ALA A 44 0.59 12.10 31.50
N SER A 45 0.31 13.07 32.37
CA SER A 45 -0.10 14.41 31.97
C SER A 45 1.10 15.09 31.31
N VAL A 46 1.35 14.73 30.06
CA VAL A 46 2.31 15.43 29.22
C VAL A 46 1.68 16.79 28.92
N PRO A 47 2.33 17.91 29.28
CA PRO A 47 1.85 19.22 28.85
C PRO A 47 1.70 19.20 27.33
N ALA A 48 0.64 19.81 26.80
CA ALA A 48 0.34 19.81 25.38
C ALA A 48 1.63 20.03 24.57
N PRO A 49 2.05 19.07 23.71
CA PRO A 49 3.31 19.16 23.02
C PRO A 49 3.38 20.49 22.28
N LEU A 50 4.43 21.27 22.53
CA LEU A 50 4.67 22.47 21.73
C LEU A 50 4.75 22.07 20.25
N PRO A 51 4.19 22.87 19.33
CA PRO A 51 4.32 22.63 17.89
C PRO A 51 5.78 22.38 17.52
N ARG A 52 6.03 21.32 16.75
CA ARG A 52 7.37 20.91 16.30
C ARG A 52 7.45 21.04 14.79
N ARG A 53 8.65 21.30 14.28
CA ARG A 53 8.97 21.26 12.86
C ARG A 53 9.54 19.90 12.51
N ILE A 54 8.87 19.17 11.61
CA ILE A 54 9.23 17.80 11.26
C ILE A 54 9.38 17.72 9.75
N THR A 55 10.51 17.19 9.28
CA THR A 55 10.76 17.00 7.84
C THR A 55 10.92 15.52 7.53
N PHE A 56 10.08 15.02 6.62
CA PHE A 56 10.27 13.70 6.01
C PHE A 56 11.09 13.85 4.73
N LEU A 57 12.05 12.95 4.53
CA LEU A 57 12.75 12.79 3.27
C LEU A 57 12.28 11.48 2.65
N ALA A 58 11.72 11.56 1.44
CA ALA A 58 11.28 10.40 0.69
C ALA A 58 11.86 10.43 -0.72
N ARG A 59 11.94 9.25 -1.36
CA ARG A 59 12.32 9.20 -2.76
C ARG A 59 11.23 9.79 -3.67
N ARG A 60 9.95 9.61 -3.31
CA ARG A 60 8.78 10.05 -4.07
C ARG A 60 7.70 10.57 -3.12
N ASP A 61 6.80 11.37 -3.66
CA ASP A 61 5.46 11.60 -3.09
C ASP A 61 4.45 10.58 -3.66
N LEU A 62 3.30 10.43 -3.01
CA LEU A 62 2.16 9.65 -3.48
C LEU A 62 1.55 10.11 -4.81
N GLY A 63 1.84 11.33 -5.28
CA GLY A 63 1.50 11.76 -6.64
C GLY A 63 2.26 10.99 -7.73
N ASN A 64 3.34 10.30 -7.38
CA ASN A 64 4.12 9.48 -8.29
C ASN A 64 3.48 8.10 -8.52
N GLN A 65 3.39 7.66 -9.78
CA GLN A 65 2.81 6.37 -10.15
C GLN A 65 3.58 5.15 -9.57
N ALA A 66 4.86 5.32 -9.26
CA ALA A 66 5.72 4.31 -8.63
C ALA A 66 5.75 4.40 -7.10
N ALA A 67 4.91 5.22 -6.48
CA ALA A 67 4.81 5.29 -5.02
C ALA A 67 4.32 3.96 -4.42
N GLY A 68 4.86 3.60 -3.26
CA GLY A 68 4.59 2.31 -2.61
C GLY A 68 4.18 2.46 -1.15
N GLY A 69 4.38 1.38 -0.38
CA GLY A 69 3.97 1.31 1.01
C GLY A 69 4.67 2.34 1.92
N SER A 70 5.93 2.68 1.63
CA SER A 70 6.68 3.70 2.38
C SER A 70 6.05 5.08 2.24
N GLU A 71 5.66 5.46 1.03
CA GLU A 71 5.03 6.75 0.75
C GLU A 71 3.64 6.82 1.42
N LEU A 72 2.88 5.72 1.41
CA LEU A 72 1.61 5.63 2.14
C LEU A 72 1.79 5.74 3.66
N LEU A 73 2.84 5.15 4.21
CA LEU A 73 3.14 5.25 5.63
C LEU A 73 3.53 6.68 6.02
N ILE A 74 4.43 7.29 5.25
CA ILE A 74 4.85 8.68 5.46
C ILE A 74 3.65 9.62 5.42
N ASP A 75 2.78 9.46 4.42
CA ASP A 75 1.57 10.27 4.28
C ASP A 75 0.68 10.19 5.51
N ARG A 76 0.36 8.98 5.99
CA ARG A 76 -0.46 8.80 7.20
C ARG A 76 0.16 9.39 8.46
N ILE A 77 1.48 9.25 8.62
CA ILE A 77 2.19 9.83 9.76
C ILE A 77 2.20 11.36 9.65
N ALA A 78 2.48 11.91 8.47
CA ALA A 78 2.52 13.34 8.22
C ALA A 78 1.15 13.99 8.45
N ASP A 79 0.07 13.36 7.99
CA ASP A 79 -1.30 13.82 8.23
C ASP A 79 -1.64 13.80 9.72
N GLY A 80 -1.32 12.71 10.43
CA GLY A 80 -1.52 12.61 11.87
C GLY A 80 -0.74 13.66 12.67
N LEU A 81 0.52 13.91 12.30
CA LEU A 81 1.36 14.94 12.93
C LEU A 81 0.84 16.36 12.63
N THR A 82 0.37 16.60 11.42
CA THR A 82 -0.21 17.89 11.02
C THR A 82 -1.51 18.16 11.76
N ALA A 83 -2.40 17.16 11.86
CA ALA A 83 -3.62 17.23 12.66
C ALA A 83 -3.32 17.42 14.16
N GLY A 84 -2.18 16.90 14.64
CA GLY A 84 -1.66 17.15 15.98
C GLY A 84 -1.06 18.54 16.21
N GLY A 85 -1.07 19.42 15.21
CA GLY A 85 -0.58 20.80 15.30
C GLY A 85 0.93 20.94 15.04
N HIS A 86 1.58 19.94 14.47
CA HIS A 86 2.99 20.04 14.07
C HIS A 86 3.12 20.67 12.67
N GLU A 87 4.21 21.39 12.45
CA GLU A 87 4.58 21.93 11.15
C GLU A 87 5.36 20.86 10.37
N VAL A 88 4.68 20.19 9.44
CA VAL A 88 5.25 19.07 8.68
C VAL A 88 5.62 19.51 7.27
N THR A 89 6.81 19.08 6.81
CA THR A 89 7.23 19.19 5.41
C THR A 89 7.69 17.84 4.88
N LEU A 90 7.22 17.45 3.70
CA LEU A 90 7.78 16.36 2.92
C LEU A 90 8.72 16.93 1.85
N VAL A 91 9.96 16.47 1.85
CA VAL A 91 10.89 16.67 0.74
C VAL A 91 10.97 15.37 -0.04
N CYS A 92 10.58 15.41 -1.32
CA CYS A 92 10.53 14.23 -2.17
C CYS A 92 11.24 14.44 -3.50
N GLY A 93 11.71 13.36 -4.12
CA GLY A 93 12.10 13.38 -5.52
C GLY A 93 10.88 13.38 -6.45
N GLY A 94 11.09 13.80 -7.70
CA GLY A 94 10.04 13.80 -8.72
C GLY A 94 8.91 14.81 -8.43
N PRO A 95 7.69 14.62 -8.96
CA PRO A 95 6.60 15.57 -8.80
C PRO A 95 6.10 15.62 -7.34
N ALA A 96 5.80 16.84 -6.87
CA ALA A 96 5.14 17.07 -5.59
C ALA A 96 3.64 17.33 -5.83
N ALA A 97 2.76 16.58 -5.18
CA ALA A 97 1.33 16.85 -5.18
C ALA A 97 0.89 17.64 -3.93
N GLU A 98 -0.27 18.29 -4.03
CA GLU A 98 -0.86 19.07 -2.95
C GLU A 98 -1.37 18.18 -1.81
N ARG A 99 -1.11 18.59 -0.56
CA ARG A 99 -1.47 17.87 0.68
C ARG A 99 -1.82 18.86 1.80
N HIS A 100 -2.34 18.34 2.90
CA HIS A 100 -2.60 19.11 4.12
C HIS A 100 -1.31 19.57 4.84
N TYR A 101 -0.18 18.97 4.47
CA TYR A 101 1.15 19.39 4.88
C TYR A 101 1.94 19.87 3.66
N ARG A 102 3.03 20.61 3.92
CA ARG A 102 3.84 21.17 2.83
C ARG A 102 4.61 20.06 2.11
N VAL A 103 4.57 20.05 0.78
CA VAL A 103 5.39 19.13 -0.04
C VAL A 103 6.34 19.95 -0.91
N VAL A 104 7.60 19.54 -0.97
CA VAL A 104 8.65 20.17 -1.76
C VAL A 104 9.31 19.13 -2.64
N SER A 105 9.28 19.36 -3.94
CA SER A 105 10.10 18.60 -4.88
C SER A 105 11.57 19.04 -4.76
N ALA A 106 12.46 18.08 -4.55
CA ALA A 106 13.91 18.23 -4.68
C ALA A 106 14.40 17.94 -6.11
N GLY A 107 13.49 17.73 -7.07
CA GLY A 107 13.80 17.27 -8.43
C GLY A 107 14.11 15.78 -8.51
N GLY A 108 14.67 15.33 -9.63
CA GLY A 108 14.97 13.92 -9.89
C GLY A 108 13.91 13.20 -10.72
N ASP A 109 14.25 12.00 -11.19
CA ASP A 109 13.48 11.15 -12.11
C ASP A 109 12.68 10.04 -11.39
N ALA A 110 12.70 10.07 -10.06
CA ALA A 110 12.01 9.11 -9.21
C ALA A 110 10.50 9.15 -9.43
#